data_AF-A0A8J3HXU3-F1
#
_entry.id   AF-A0A8J3HXU3-F1
#
_cell.length_a   1.000
_cell.length_b   1.000
_cell.length_c   1.000
_cell.angle_alpha   90.00
_cell.angle_beta   90.00
_cell.angle_gamma   90.00
#
_symmetry.space_group_name_H-M   'P 1'
#
loop_
_entity.id
_entity.type
_entity.pdbx_description
1 polymer ?
#
loop_
_entity_poly.entity_id
_entity_poly.type
_entity_poly.pdbx_seq_one_letter_code
_entity_poly.pdbx_strand_id
1 'polypeptide(L)' 'MEEALSFEDAFARLEETVEALKDGQLSLEEALHSYQKGVALVQHCNDLLQKAELTIQQLQGDSEGSLSLRSFDL' A
#
# COMPACT_ATOMS: atom_id res chain seq x y z
N MET A 1 -5.73 -18.58 -10.93
CA MET A 1 -4.62 -17.79 -10.37
C MET A 1 -5.22 -16.43 -10.13
N GLU A 2 -5.46 -16.04 -8.88
CA GLU A 2 -5.89 -14.68 -8.59
C GLU A 2 -4.70 -13.77 -8.91
N GLU A 3 -4.85 -12.91 -9.92
CA GLU A 3 -3.86 -11.89 -10.21
C GLU A 3 -3.75 -10.98 -8.99
N ALA A 4 -2.56 -10.90 -8.41
CA ALA A 4 -2.30 -9.99 -7.30
C ALA A 4 -2.60 -8.56 -7.77
N LEU A 5 -3.38 -7.83 -6.97
CA LEU A 5 -3.74 -6.44 -7.24
C LEU A 5 -2.50 -5.61 -7.53
N SER A 6 -2.56 -4.79 -8.60
CA SER A 6 -1.53 -3.79 -8.88
C SER A 6 -1.51 -2.72 -7.80
N PHE A 7 -0.45 -1.90 -7.76
CA PHE A 7 -0.36 -0.80 -6.80
C PHE A 7 -1.48 0.21 -7.06
N GLU A 8 -1.68 0.57 -8.33
CA GLU A 8 -2.67 1.53 -8.79
C GLU A 8 -4.09 1.07 -8.43
N ASP A 9 -4.41 -0.21 -8.66
CA ASP A 9 -5.72 -0.76 -8.33
C ASP A 9 -5.95 -0.84 -6.82
N ALA A 10 -4.93 -1.23 -6.04
CA ALA A 10 -5.02 -1.30 -4.59
C ALA A 10 -5.18 0.10 -3.98
N PHE A 11 -4.46 1.08 -4.51
CA PHE A 11 -4.54 2.47 -4.08
C PHE A 11 -5.90 3.09 -4.41
N ALA A 12 -6.42 2.88 -5.63
CA ALA A 12 -7.76 3.36 -6.00
C ALA A 12 -8.84 2.78 -5.07
N ARG A 13 -8.79 1.48 -4.78
CA ARG A 13 -9.72 0.84 -3.83
C ARG A 13 -9.58 1.38 -2.41
N LEU A 14 -8.38 1.81 -2.01
CA LEU A 14 -8.15 2.42 -0.70
C LEU A 14 -8.79 3.80 -0.65
N GLU A 15 -8.64 4.61 -1.69
CA GLU A 15 -9.28 5.93 -1.80
C GLU A 15 -10.80 5.82 -1.74
N GLU A 16 -11.40 4.89 -2.49
CA GLU A 16 -12.84 4.61 -2.43
C GLU A 16 -13.29 4.20 -1.01
N THR A 17 -12.50 3.37 -0.34
CA THR A 17 -12.81 2.91 1.02
C THR A 17 -12.76 4.08 2.02
N VAL A 18 -11.76 4.96 1.88
CA VAL A 18 -11.63 6.16 2.71
C VAL A 18 -12.77 7.14 2.44
N GLU A 19 -13.17 7.32 1.18
CA GLU A 19 -14.29 8.18 0.81
C GLU A 19 -15.60 7.67 1.42
N ALA A 20 -15.88 6.38 1.32
CA ALA A 20 -17.07 5.76 1.94
C ALA A 20 -17.11 5.92 3.46
N LEU A 21 -15.95 5.79 4.13
CA LEU A 21 -15.83 6.03 5.57
C LEU A 21 -16.07 7.50 5.96
N LYS A 22 -15.66 8.45 5.11
CA LYS A 22 -15.81 9.89 5.34
C LYS A 22 -17.23 10.38 5.09
N ASP A 23 -17.94 9.78 4.14
CA ASP A 23 -19.34 10.14 3.82
C ASP A 23 -20.30 9.83 4.98
N GLY A 24 -19.95 8.87 5.85
CA GLY A 24 -20.64 8.64 7.11
C GLY A 24 -22.03 8.00 6.97
N GLN A 25 -22.39 7.53 5.76
CA GLN A 25 -23.64 6.83 5.49
C GLN A 25 -23.60 5.34 5.85
N LEU A 26 -22.43 4.80 6.21
CA LEU A 26 -22.24 3.41 6.58
C LEU A 26 -22.80 3.12 7.97
N SER A 27 -23.43 1.96 8.13
CA SER A 27 -23.70 1.42 9.46
C SER A 27 -22.39 1.08 10.19
N LEU A 28 -22.46 0.88 11.52
CA LEU A 28 -21.29 0.54 12.33
C LEU A 28 -20.57 -0.73 11.82
N GLU A 29 -21.33 -1.74 11.41
CA GLU A 29 -20.77 -3.00 10.90
C GLU A 29 -20.08 -2.80 9.55
N GLU A 30 -20.69 -2.03 8.64
CA GLU A 30 -20.10 -1.70 7.34
C GLU A 30 -18.86 -0.81 7.47
N ALA A 31 -18.86 0.12 8.44
CA ALA A 31 -17.70 0.96 8.74
C ALA A 31 -16.53 0.12 9.28
N LEU A 32 -16.81 -0.85 10.16
CA LEU A 32 -15.79 -1.79 10.66
C LEU A 32 -15.22 -2.65 9.53
N HIS A 33 -16.07 -3.16 8.64
CA HIS A 33 -15.63 -3.95 7.50
C HIS A 33 -14.78 -3.12 6.52
N SER A 34 -15.22 -1.91 6.22
CA SER A 34 -14.49 -0.96 5.36
C SER A 34 -13.15 -0.59 5.97
N TYR A 35 -13.08 -0.37 7.28
CA TYR A 35 -11.82 -0.13 7.98
C TYR A 35 -10.84 -1.30 7.85
N GLN A 36 -11.30 -2.54 8.09
CA GLN A 36 -10.47 -3.74 7.94
C GLN A 36 -9.94 -3.89 6.51
N LYS A 37 -10.80 -3.67 5.51
CA LYS A 37 -10.42 -3.67 4.10
C LYS A 37 -9.37 -2.59 3.81
N GLY A 38 -9.56 -1.38 4.34
CA GLY A 38 -8.60 -0.28 4.20
C GLY A 38 -7.22 -0.62 4.78
N VAL A 39 -7.17 -1.23 5.97
CA VAL A 39 -5.92 -1.68 6.58
C VAL A 39 -5.20 -2.72 5.71
N ALA A 40 -5.94 -3.69 5.16
CA ALA A 40 -5.37 -4.70 4.27
C ALA A 40 -4.83 -4.09 2.96
N LEU A 41 -5.54 -3.10 2.39
CA LEU A 41 -5.07 -2.38 1.20
C LEU A 41 -3.80 -1.58 1.47
N VAL A 42 -3.72 -0.90 2.62
CA VAL A 42 -2.50 -0.18 3.04
C VAL A 42 -1.31 -1.13 3.17
N GLN A 43 -1.51 -2.29 3.79
CA GLN A 43 -0.45 -3.31 3.91
C GLN A 43 0.02 -3.79 2.52
N HIS A 44 -0.93 -4.11 1.64
CA HIS A 44 -0.61 -4.55 0.27
C HIS A 44 0.15 -3.48 -0.52
N CYS A 45 -0.25 -2.21 -0.44
CA CYS A 45 0.46 -1.10 -1.08
C CYS A 45 1.90 -0.98 -0.56
N ASN A 46 2.11 -1.07 0.76
CA ASN A 46 3.45 -1.02 1.35
C ASN A 46 4.32 -2.19 0.90
N ASP A 47 3.77 -3.40 0.82
CA ASP A 47 4.50 -4.58 0.35
C ASP A 47 4.94 -4.44 -1.11
N LEU A 48 4.10 -3.86 -1.97
CA LEU A 48 4.44 -3.58 -3.36
C LEU A 48 5.56 -2.52 -3.46
N LEU A 49 5.46 -1.45 -2.69
CA LEU A 49 6.48 -0.40 -2.64
C LEU A 49 7.82 -0.94 -2.14
N GLN A 50 7.81 -1.76 -1.08
CA GLN A 50 9.01 -2.40 -0.55
C GLN A 50 9.67 -3.32 -1.60
N LYS A 51 8.87 -4.10 -2.34
CA LYS A 51 9.40 -4.94 -3.43
C LYS A 51 10.03 -4.10 -4.54
N ALA A 52 9.39 -2.99 -4.91
CA ALA A 52 9.93 -2.07 -5.90
C ALA A 52 11.25 -1.44 -5.42
N GLU A 53 11.30 -1.00 -4.16
CA GLU A 53 12.51 -0.44 -3.55
C GLU A 53 13.66 -1.47 -3.51
N LEU A 54 13.40 -2.70 -3.08
CA LEU A 54 14.39 -3.78 -3.10
C LEU A 54 14.90 -4.07 -4.51
N THR A 55 14.02 -4.03 -5.51
CA THR A 55 14.41 -4.21 -6.92
C THR A 55 15.35 -3.09 -7.37
N ILE A 56 15.03 -1.84 -7.03
CA ILE A 56 15.90 -0.68 -7.33
C ILE A 56 17.24 -0.82 -6.60
N GLN A 57 17.24 -1.19 -5.32
CA GLN A 57 18.46 -1.40 -4.54
C GLN A 57 19.34 -2.50 -5.13
N GLN A 58 18.77 -3.61 -5.63
CA GLN A 58 19.53 -4.67 -6.29
C GLN A 58 20.18 -4.16 -7.59
N LEU A 59 19.43 -3.42 -8.42
CA LEU A 59 19.95 -2.82 -9.65
C LEU A 59 21.05 -1.77 -9.37
N GLN A 60 20.96 -1.03 -8.26
CA GLN A 60 21.98 -0.06 -7.84
C GLN A 60 23.17 -0.70 -7.12
N GLY A 61 22.94 -1.79 -6.38
CA GLY A 61 23.97 -2.55 -5.66
C GLY A 61 24.94 -3.29 -6.59
N ASP A 62 24.53 -3.58 -7.83
CA ASP A 62 25.44 -4.00 -8.90
C ASP A 62 26.32 -2.84 -9.43
N SER A 63 26.08 -1.58 -9.04
CA SER A 63 26.83 -0.41 -9.53
C SER A 63 27.74 0.27 -8.51
N GLU A 64 27.44 0.34 -7.21
CA GLU A 64 28.46 0.74 -6.21
C GLU A 64 27.95 0.51 -4.78
N GLY A 65 28.82 -0.07 -3.93
CA GLY A 65 28.52 -0.36 -2.54
C GLY A 65 28.21 0.88 -1.70
N SER A 66 27.35 0.69 -0.69
CA SER A 66 26.92 1.64 0.35
C SER A 66 25.69 2.50 0.00
N LEU A 67 24.50 1.89 0.10
CA LEU A 67 23.26 2.63 0.33
C LEU A 67 22.84 2.49 1.79
N SER A 68 23.24 3.48 2.60
CA SER A 68 22.54 3.78 3.85
C SER A 68 21.22 4.44 3.51
N LEU A 69 20.16 3.64 3.44
CA LEU A 69 18.79 4.13 3.44
C LEU A 69 18.44 4.58 4.86
N ARG A 70 18.84 5.80 5.18
CA ARG A 70 18.31 6.50 6.33
C ARG A 70 16.96 7.08 5.94
N SER A 71 15.93 6.42 6.47
CA SER A 71 14.67 7.01 6.93
C SER A 71 14.00 8.00 5.98
N PHE A 72 13.01 7.53 5.25
CA PHE A 72 11.90 8.40 4.85
C PHE A 72 11.01 8.61 6.08
N ASP A 73 11.38 9.60 6.89
CA ASP A 73 10.49 10.16 7.92
C ASP A 73 9.54 11.17 7.24
N LEU A 74 8.23 10.95 7.40
CA LEU A 74 7.15 11.89 7.11
C LEU A 74 6.98 12.88 8.26
#